data_AF-A0A502YL04-F1
#
_entry.id   AF-A0A502YL04-F1
#
_cell.length_a   1.000
_cell.length_b   1.000
_cell.length_c   1.000
_cell.angle_alpha   90.00
_cell.angle_beta   90.00
_cell.angle_gamma   90.00
#
_symmetry.space_group_name_H-M   'P 1'
#
loop_
_entity.id
_entity.type
_entity.pdbx_description
1 polymer ?
#
loop_
_entity_poly.entity_id
_entity_poly.type
_entity_poly.pdbx_seq_one_letter_code
_entity_poly.pdbx_strand_id
1 'polypeptide(L)' 'MLARPDAYRCIECGLPYRAPGFHYYHGMLEEGPAYWTDRGLLCSPQCSLTHHKKRRAEGTLPQEPAPDPFEMPSLFRR' A
#
# COMPACT_ATOMS: atom_id res chain seq x y z
N MET A 1 -11.70 19.50 -14.48
CA MET A 1 -10.47 19.16 -13.74
C MET A 1 -9.92 17.87 -14.34
N LEU A 2 -8.69 17.90 -14.85
CA LEU A 2 -8.02 16.76 -15.49
C LEU A 2 -7.95 15.57 -14.54
N ALA A 3 -8.34 14.39 -15.02
CA ALA A 3 -8.24 13.14 -14.28
C ALA A 3 -6.79 12.98 -13.78
N ARG A 4 -6.60 12.95 -12.45
CA ARG A 4 -5.29 12.65 -11.88
C ARG A 4 -4.92 11.24 -12.36
N PRO A 5 -3.69 10.99 -12.85
CA PRO A 5 -3.31 9.65 -13.25
C PRO A 5 -3.55 8.70 -12.07
N ASP A 6 -3.95 7.46 -12.38
CA ASP A 6 -4.12 6.29 -11.50
C ASP A 6 -2.82 6.01 -10.70
N ALA A 7 -2.44 6.92 -9.82
CA ALA A 7 -1.08 7.08 -9.31
C ALA A 7 -0.75 6.14 -8.14
N TYR A 8 -1.76 5.47 -7.58
CA TYR A 8 -1.57 4.58 -6.45
C TYR A 8 -1.91 3.16 -6.87
N ARG A 9 -0.92 2.29 -6.78
CA ARG A 9 -1.02 0.88 -7.14
C ARG A 9 -0.40 0.04 -6.04
N CYS A 10 -0.91 -1.18 -5.87
CA CYS A 10 -0.29 -2.16 -5.00
C CYS A 10 1.15 -2.41 -5.46
N ILE A 11 2.13 -2.30 -4.57
CA ILE A 11 3.55 -2.49 -4.91
C ILE A 11 3.91 -3.95 -5.21
N GLU A 12 3.04 -4.89 -4.86
CA GLU A 12 3.25 -6.32 -5.11
C GLU A 12 2.58 -6.82 -6.40
N CYS A 13 1.33 -6.43 -6.66
CA CYS A 13 0.56 -6.95 -7.80
C CYS A 13 0.15 -5.89 -8.83
N GLY A 14 0.39 -4.61 -8.56
CA GLY A 14 0.04 -3.51 -9.47
C GLY A 14 -1.45 -3.12 -9.51
N LEU A 15 -2.30 -3.75 -8.68
CA LEU A 15 -3.73 -3.44 -8.63
C LEU A 15 -3.94 -1.94 -8.33
N PRO A 16 -4.71 -1.21 -9.15
CA PRO A 16 -5.00 0.20 -8.90
C PRO A 16 -5.74 0.41 -7.59
N TYR A 17 -5.38 1.47 -6.87
CA TYR A 17 -6.15 1.97 -5.75
C TYR A 17 -7.55 2.35 -6.22
N ARG A 18 -8.60 2.01 -5.45
CA ARG A 18 -10.02 2.17 -5.85
C ARG A 18 -10.55 1.14 -6.84
N ALA A 19 -9.72 0.21 -7.30
CA ALA A 19 -10.20 -0.94 -8.05
C ALA A 19 -10.96 -1.93 -7.15
N PRO A 20 -11.93 -2.68 -7.70
CA PRO A 20 -12.53 -3.82 -7.00
C PRO A 20 -11.45 -4.78 -6.49
N GLY A 21 -11.61 -5.24 -5.24
CA GLY A 21 -10.64 -6.12 -4.59
C GLY A 21 -9.51 -5.40 -3.84
N PHE A 22 -9.50 -4.07 -3.81
CA PHE A 22 -8.65 -3.31 -2.89
C PHE A 22 -9.31 -3.25 -1.49
N HIS A 23 -8.55 -3.59 -0.45
CA HIS A 23 -9.03 -3.62 0.93
C HIS A 23 -8.84 -2.26 1.61
N TYR A 24 -9.88 -1.82 2.31
CA TYR A 24 -9.92 -0.55 3.05
C TYR A 24 -10.09 -0.77 4.54
N TYR A 25 -9.65 0.18 5.35
CA TYR A 25 -9.92 0.15 6.78
C TYR A 25 -11.45 0.19 7.00
N HIS A 26 -11.95 -0.74 7.83
CA HIS A 26 -13.38 -1.06 7.97
C HIS A 26 -14.16 -1.32 6.66
N GLY A 27 -13.48 -1.57 5.54
CA GLY A 27 -14.12 -1.68 4.22
C GLY A 27 -14.58 -0.35 3.62
N MET A 28 -14.20 0.78 4.20
CA MET A 28 -14.63 2.13 3.81
C MET A 28 -13.53 2.87 3.05
N LEU A 29 -13.77 3.27 1.81
CA LEU A 29 -12.79 3.93 0.94
C LEU A 29 -12.23 5.23 1.57
N GLU A 30 -13.08 5.91 2.32
CA GLU A 30 -12.86 7.17 3.01
C GLU A 30 -11.84 7.02 4.14
N GLU A 31 -11.77 5.84 4.76
CA GLU A 31 -10.82 5.51 5.83
C GLU A 31 -9.46 5.05 5.27
N GLY A 32 -9.33 4.94 3.94
CA GLY A 32 -8.08 4.64 3.28
C GLY A 32 -7.71 3.15 3.25
N PRO A 33 -6.53 2.82 2.72
CA PRO A 33 -6.10 1.43 2.52
C PRO A 33 -5.91 0.71 3.86
N ALA A 34 -6.35 -0.54 3.95
CA ALA A 34 -6.15 -1.36 5.15
C ALA A 34 -4.69 -1.77 5.36
N TYR A 35 -3.88 -1.79 4.29
CA TYR A 35 -2.50 -2.29 4.32
C TYR A 35 -1.55 -1.38 3.56
N TRP A 36 -0.43 -1.03 4.18
CA TRP A 36 0.65 -0.24 3.60
C TRP A 36 1.99 -0.56 4.26
N THR A 37 3.06 -0.01 3.71
CA THR A 37 4.43 -0.14 4.21
C THR A 37 5.21 1.16 4.00
N ASP A 38 6.45 1.20 4.49
CA ASP A 38 7.47 2.20 4.18
C ASP A 38 7.80 2.32 2.68
N ARG A 39 7.33 1.40 1.84
CA ARG A 39 7.58 1.38 0.39
C ARG A 39 6.33 1.62 -0.46
N GLY A 40 5.14 1.69 0.13
CA GLY A 40 3.89 1.96 -0.57
C GLY A 40 2.72 1.08 -0.14
N LEU A 41 1.64 1.12 -0.93
CA LEU A 41 0.36 0.49 -0.63
C LEU A 41 0.31 -1.00 -0.98
N LEU A 42 -0.54 -1.73 -0.26
CA LEU A 42 -0.84 -3.14 -0.50
C LEU A 42 -2.35 -3.33 -0.59
N CYS A 43 -2.82 -4.02 -1.63
CA CYS A 43 -4.26 -4.13 -1.86
C CYS A 43 -4.98 -5.14 -0.95
N SER A 44 -4.27 -6.07 -0.32
CA SER A 44 -4.90 -7.18 0.41
C SER A 44 -3.97 -7.80 1.47
N PRO A 45 -4.51 -8.60 2.42
CA PRO A 45 -3.71 -9.34 3.39
C PRO A 45 -2.71 -10.29 2.69
N GLN A 46 -3.09 -10.86 1.55
CA GLN A 46 -2.22 -11.75 0.77
C GLN A 46 -1.00 -10.99 0.23
N CYS A 47 -1.19 -9.80 -0.35
CA CYS A 47 -0.08 -8.97 -0.81
C CYS A 47 0.81 -8.52 0.36
N SER A 48 0.23 -8.22 1.52
CA SER A 48 0.99 -7.88 2.73
C SER A 48 1.91 -9.00 3.19
N LEU A 49 1.39 -10.23 3.27
CA LEU A 49 2.19 -11.40 3.63
C LEU A 49 3.27 -11.72 2.58
N THR A 50 2.96 -11.57 1.29
CA THR A 50 3.93 -11.75 0.20
C THR A 50 5.07 -10.73 0.32
N HIS A 51 4.74 -9.44 0.50
CA HIS A 51 5.73 -8.38 0.69
C HIS A 51 6.63 -8.67 1.90
N HIS A 52 6.03 -9.02 3.04
CA HIS A 52 6.77 -9.33 4.26
C HIS A 52 7.75 -10.49 4.04
N LYS A 53 7.32 -11.58 3.39
CA LYS A 53 8.20 -12.73 3.08
C LYS A 53 9.37 -12.33 2.19
N LYS A 54 9.12 -11.50 1.17
CA LYS A 54 10.15 -10.98 0.28
C LYS A 54 11.18 -10.13 1.04
N ARG A 55 10.72 -9.16 1.85
CA ARG A 55 11.59 -8.33 2.70
C ARG A 55 12.41 -9.16 3.67
N ARG A 56 11.83 -10.22 4.24
CA ARG A 56 12.54 -11.17 5.13
C ARG A 56 13.66 -11.88 4.38
N ALA A 57 13.39 -12.42 3.19
CA ALA A 57 14.40 -13.10 2.38
C ALA A 57 15.53 -12.14 1.94
N GLU A 58 15.20 -10.88 1.68
CA GLU A 58 16.16 -9.83 1.34
C GLU A 58 16.94 -9.28 2.56
N GLY A 59 16.55 -9.64 3.79
CA GLY A 59 17.13 -9.08 5.01
C GLY A 59 16.80 -7.59 5.21
N THR A 60 15.72 -7.09 4.62
CA THR A 60 15.35 -5.66 4.64
C THR A 60 14.07 -5.36 5.43
N LEU A 61 13.69 -6.23 6.37
CA LEU A 61 12.54 -5.96 7.25
C LEU A 61 12.77 -4.68 8.07
N PRO A 62 11.75 -3.80 8.19
CA PRO A 62 11.86 -2.63 9.03
C PRO A 62 11.90 -3.03 10.51
N GLN A 63 12.63 -2.26 11.33
CA GLN A 63 12.69 -2.46 12.78
C GLN A 63 11.59 -1.69 13.53
N GLU A 64 10.95 -0.73 12.85
CA GLU A 64 9.90 0.11 13.37
C GLU A 64 8.64 -0.04 12.51
N PRO A 65 7.44 0.22 13.05
CA PRO A 65 6.22 0.23 12.27
C PRO A 65 6.32 1.21 11.09
N ALA A 66 5.62 0.89 10.00
CA ALA A 66 5.50 1.84 8.90
C ALA A 66 4.82 3.13 9.42
N PRO A 67 5.31 4.32 9.01
CA PRO A 67 4.67 5.58 9.34
C PRO A 67 3.24 5.64 8.79
N ASP A 68 2.42 6.54 9.33
CA ASP A 68 1.09 6.80 8.78
C ASP A 68 1.23 7.18 7.29
N PRO A 69 0.47 6.53 6.39
CA PRO A 69 0.64 6.75 4.98
C PRO A 69 0.31 8.20 4.60
N PHE A 70 -0.66 8.84 5.27
CA PHE A 70 -1.05 10.23 5.04
C PHE A 70 -0.03 11.25 5.58
N GLU A 71 0.83 10.86 6.51
CA GLU A 71 1.94 11.69 7.00
C GLU A 71 3.18 11.64 6.09
N MET A 72 3.21 10.74 5.10
CA MET A 72 4.35 10.52 4.20
C MET A 72 4.02 10.84 2.73
N PRO A 73 4.36 12.06 2.23
CA PRO A 73 4.13 12.44 0.83
C PRO A 73 4.83 11.53 -0.18
N SER A 74 5.91 10.84 0.23
CA SER A 74 6.80 10.05 -0.63
C SER A 74 6.29 8.64 -0.93
N LEU A 75 5.46 8.03 -0.07
CA LEU A 75 4.80 6.74 -0.37
C LEU A 75 3.80 6.86 -1.53
N PHE A 76 3.40 8.11 -1.79
CA PHE A 76 2.40 8.52 -2.75
C PHE A 76 2.98 9.34 -3.91
N ARG A 77 4.29 9.26 -4.14
CA ARG A 77 4.94 9.98 -5.23
C ARG A 77 5.91 9.05 -5.96
N ARG A 78 5.46 8.52 -7.10
CA ARG A 78 6.31 8.14 -8.22
C ARG A 78 5.53 8.16 -9.52
#